data_AF-A0A2G1XH10-F1
#
_entry.id   AF-A0A2G1XH10-F1
#
_cell.length_a   1.000
_cell.length_b   1.000
_cell.length_c   1.000
_cell.angle_alpha   90.00
_cell.angle_beta   90.00
_cell.angle_gamma   90.00
#
_symmetry.space_group_name_H-M   'P 1'
#
loop_
_entity.id
_entity.type
_entity.pdbx_description
1 polymer ?
#
loop_
_entity_poly.entity_id
_entity_poly.type
_entity_poly.pdbx_seq_one_letter_code
_entity_poly.pdbx_strand_id
1 'polypeptide(L)'
;MKEETRLRVEAAIAELGYVRGRGVPGQHAAHWRRSGFATWLFQPAATGWYPKKAPQVARPVPLLTDPWPGVPARGRNAASRAEMCWVPIAQGLTPHGLRHTNKKIMRDLRTPPKLMDERLGHLDGSVQARYDHITPGMRRRLMEGLTEVWEAALATRRAMCPTSPVRVLDELLRAPQG
;
A
#
# COMPACT_ATOMS: atom_id res chain seq x y z
N MET A 1 3.40 -16.06 -33.55
CA MET A 1 2.33 -16.96 -33.05
C MET A 1 1.43 -17.24 -34.23
N LYS A 2 1.08 -18.50 -34.54
CA LYS A 2 0.20 -18.79 -35.68
C LYS A 2 -1.20 -18.24 -35.37
N GLU A 3 -1.79 -17.51 -36.30
CA GLU A 3 -3.06 -16.79 -36.16
C GLU A 3 -4.19 -17.66 -35.60
N GLU A 4 -4.25 -18.91 -36.05
CA GLU A 4 -5.21 -19.92 -35.57
C GLU A 4 -5.12 -20.18 -34.06
N THR A 5 -3.90 -20.18 -33.50
CA THR A 5 -3.68 -20.36 -32.05
C THR A 5 -4.22 -19.17 -31.27
N ARG A 6 -4.07 -17.94 -31.78
CA ARG A 6 -4.60 -16.73 -31.15
C ARG A 6 -6.13 -16.80 -31.04
N LEU A 7 -6.79 -17.11 -32.16
CA LEU A 7 -8.26 -17.21 -32.22
C LEU A 7 -8.82 -18.28 -31.27
N ARG A 8 -8.17 -19.46 -31.19
CA ARG A 8 -8.57 -20.52 -30.24
C ARG A 8 -8.45 -20.07 -28.79
N VAL A 9 -7.38 -19.32 -28.45
CA VAL A 9 -7.18 -18.80 -27.10
C VAL A 9 -8.22 -17.72 -26.76
N GLU A 10 -8.54 -16.84 -27.70
CA GLU A 10 -9.56 -15.80 -27.51
C GLU A 10 -10.95 -16.39 -27.30
N ALA A 11 -11.33 -17.41 -28.08
CA ALA A 11 -12.59 -18.14 -27.88
C ALA A 11 -12.66 -18.80 -26.49
N ALA A 12 -11.60 -19.48 -26.07
CA ALA A 12 -11.54 -20.11 -24.75
C ALA A 12 -11.60 -19.10 -23.60
N ILE A 13 -10.99 -17.92 -23.76
CA ILE A 13 -11.07 -16.83 -22.77
C ILE A 13 -12.53 -16.38 -22.60
N ALA A 14 -13.24 -16.19 -23.72
CA ALA A 14 -14.64 -15.77 -23.71
C ALA A 14 -15.55 -16.83 -23.08
N GLU A 15 -15.38 -18.10 -23.46
CA GLU A 15 -16.16 -19.23 -22.92
C GLU A 15 -15.97 -19.40 -21.41
N LEU A 16 -14.74 -19.31 -20.92
CA LEU A 16 -14.41 -19.48 -19.51
C LEU A 16 -14.71 -18.23 -18.66
N GLY A 17 -15.15 -17.12 -19.28
CA GLY A 17 -15.31 -15.84 -18.59
C GLY A 17 -14.01 -15.35 -17.95
N TYR A 18 -12.85 -15.72 -18.53
CA TYR A 18 -11.56 -15.41 -17.95
C TYR A 18 -11.25 -13.91 -18.08
N VAL A 19 -11.18 -13.22 -16.95
CA VAL A 19 -10.76 -11.82 -16.93
C VAL A 19 -9.24 -11.75 -16.74
N ARG A 20 -8.52 -11.22 -17.73
CA ARG A 20 -7.06 -11.00 -17.63
C ARG A 20 -6.73 -10.16 -16.40
N GLY A 21 -5.72 -10.58 -15.66
CA GLY A 21 -5.22 -9.86 -14.47
C GLY A 21 -6.13 -9.94 -13.24
N ARG A 22 -7.38 -10.40 -13.37
CA ARG A 22 -8.19 -10.85 -12.23
C ARG A 22 -7.62 -12.20 -11.80
N GLY A 23 -6.83 -12.19 -10.73
CA GLY A 23 -6.34 -13.44 -10.14
C GLY A 23 -7.52 -14.34 -9.79
N VAL A 24 -7.33 -15.66 -9.89
CA VAL A 24 -8.26 -16.62 -9.28
C VAL A 24 -8.43 -16.19 -7.81
N PRO A 25 -9.65 -16.09 -7.27
CA PRO A 25 -9.86 -15.76 -5.87
C PRO A 25 -9.33 -16.91 -5.00
N GLY A 26 -8.02 -16.91 -4.76
CA GLY A 26 -7.42 -17.70 -3.71
C GLY A 26 -7.70 -17.01 -2.38
N GLN A 27 -7.91 -17.79 -1.32
CA GLN A 27 -7.97 -17.22 0.02
C GLN A 27 -6.70 -16.40 0.28
N HIS A 28 -6.87 -15.11 0.54
CA HIS A 28 -5.78 -14.27 0.98
C HIS A 28 -5.28 -14.80 2.33
N ALA A 29 -3.98 -15.05 2.45
CA ALA A 29 -3.40 -15.31 3.76
C ALA A 29 -3.72 -14.14 4.69
N ALA A 30 -4.06 -14.43 5.95
CA ALA A 30 -4.41 -13.41 6.94
C ALA A 30 -3.29 -12.37 7.15
N HIS A 31 -2.04 -12.74 6.87
CA HIS A 31 -0.90 -11.84 6.90
C HIS A 31 0.09 -12.15 5.78
N TRP A 32 0.75 -11.11 5.28
CA TRP A 32 1.89 -11.27 4.41
C TRP A 32 3.07 -11.85 5.20
N ARG A 33 3.77 -12.84 4.62
CA ARG A 33 5.10 -13.20 5.12
C ARG A 33 6.03 -11.99 5.00
N ARG A 34 6.94 -11.81 5.96
CA ARG A 34 7.87 -10.66 6.06
C ARG A 34 8.55 -10.31 4.73
N SER A 35 9.10 -11.31 4.03
CA SER A 35 9.76 -11.12 2.74
C SER A 35 8.79 -10.78 1.60
N GLY A 36 7.57 -11.30 1.66
CA GLY A 36 6.54 -11.05 0.66
C GLY A 36 6.00 -9.63 0.71
N PHE A 37 5.76 -9.10 1.92
CA PHE A 37 5.28 -7.73 2.11
C PHE A 37 6.24 -6.71 1.48
N ALA A 38 7.52 -6.78 1.80
CA ALA A 38 8.51 -5.87 1.25
C ALA A 38 8.66 -6.02 -0.27
N THR A 39 8.82 -7.26 -0.73
CA THR A 39 9.17 -7.57 -2.13
C THR A 39 8.02 -7.31 -3.11
N TRP A 40 6.79 -7.65 -2.72
CA TRP A 40 5.66 -7.70 -3.65
C TRP A 40 4.63 -6.59 -3.44
N LEU A 41 4.64 -5.93 -2.29
CA LEU A 41 3.66 -4.89 -1.98
C LEU A 41 4.34 -3.54 -1.73
N PHE A 42 5.11 -3.43 -0.64
CA PHE A 42 5.59 -2.14 -0.17
C PHE A 42 6.59 -1.49 -1.13
N GLN A 43 7.69 -2.16 -1.47
CA GLN A 43 8.72 -1.57 -2.32
C GLN A 43 8.21 -1.31 -3.75
N PRO A 44 7.47 -2.23 -4.39
CA PRO A 44 6.78 -1.97 -5.66
C PRO A 44 5.88 -0.74 -5.62
N ALA A 45 5.03 -0.59 -4.59
CA ALA A 45 4.14 0.56 -4.47
C ALA A 45 4.90 1.87 -4.20
N ALA A 46 5.92 1.85 -3.35
CA ALA A 46 6.69 3.04 -3.00
C ALA A 46 7.54 3.56 -4.16
N THR A 47 8.18 2.64 -4.88
CA THR A 47 9.23 2.98 -5.86
C THR A 47 8.79 2.83 -7.30
N GLY A 48 7.74 2.05 -7.58
CA GLY A 48 7.37 1.62 -8.93
C GLY A 48 8.19 0.42 -9.44
N TRP A 49 9.05 -0.18 -8.60
CA TRP A 49 9.98 -1.23 -9.00
C TRP A 49 9.91 -2.47 -8.10
N TYR A 50 9.99 -3.64 -8.71
CA TYR A 50 10.34 -4.86 -7.99
C TYR A 50 11.82 -4.85 -7.61
N PRO A 51 12.18 -5.21 -6.37
CA PRO A 51 13.58 -5.27 -5.95
C PRO A 51 14.35 -6.35 -6.71
N LYS A 52 15.68 -6.18 -6.75
CA LYS A 52 16.59 -7.23 -7.22
C LYS A 52 16.38 -8.50 -6.39
N LYS A 53 16.12 -9.62 -7.07
CA LYS A 53 16.02 -10.94 -6.47
C LYS A 53 16.56 -11.96 -7.46
N ALA A 54 17.78 -12.43 -7.23
CA ALA A 54 18.50 -13.31 -8.14
C ALA A 54 17.61 -14.48 -8.64
N PRO A 55 17.61 -14.78 -9.95
CA PRO A 55 18.45 -14.18 -11.01
C PRO A 55 17.91 -12.86 -11.58
N GLN A 56 16.78 -12.36 -11.09
CA GLN A 56 16.10 -11.18 -11.62
C GLN A 56 16.75 -9.89 -11.11
N VAL A 57 17.14 -9.02 -12.05
CA VAL A 57 17.54 -7.63 -11.75
C VAL A 57 16.33 -6.82 -11.28
N ALA A 58 16.58 -5.69 -10.62
CA ALA A 58 15.53 -4.74 -10.32
C ALA A 58 14.84 -4.31 -11.62
N ARG A 59 13.51 -4.25 -11.60
CA ARG A 59 12.72 -3.97 -12.81
C ARG A 59 11.45 -3.20 -12.46
N PRO A 60 10.91 -2.39 -13.39
CA PRO A 60 9.65 -1.70 -13.16
C PRO A 60 8.52 -2.71 -12.93
N VAL A 61 7.51 -2.30 -12.18
CA VAL A 61 6.27 -3.07 -12.04
C VAL A 61 5.51 -2.99 -13.36
N PRO A 62 5.39 -4.09 -14.12
CA PRO A 62 4.67 -4.09 -15.38
C PRO A 62 3.16 -4.14 -15.11
N LEU A 63 2.39 -3.32 -15.81
CA LEU A 63 0.94 -3.25 -15.67
C LEU A 63 0.27 -3.53 -17.00
N LEU A 64 -0.85 -4.25 -16.94
CA LEU A 64 -1.87 -4.26 -17.98
C LEU A 64 -2.78 -3.06 -17.73
N THR A 65 -3.24 -2.39 -18.78
CA THR A 65 -4.11 -1.19 -18.67
C THR A 65 -5.52 -1.53 -18.20
N ASP A 66 -6.02 -2.70 -18.59
CA ASP A 66 -7.35 -3.19 -18.25
C ASP A 66 -7.31 -4.27 -17.15
N PRO A 67 -8.06 -4.11 -16.03
CA PRO A 67 -8.90 -2.97 -15.70
C PRO A 67 -8.11 -1.74 -15.25
N TRP A 68 -8.58 -0.54 -15.63
CA TRP A 68 -8.07 0.74 -15.13
C TRP A 68 -8.24 0.83 -13.59
N PRO A 69 -7.25 1.33 -12.82
CA PRO A 69 -6.00 2.02 -13.20
C PRO A 69 -4.81 1.11 -13.49
N GLY A 70 -5.07 -0.17 -13.76
CA GLY A 70 -4.10 -1.16 -14.15
C GLY A 70 -3.84 -2.22 -13.09
N VAL A 71 -3.48 -3.41 -13.57
CA VAL A 71 -3.19 -4.58 -12.73
C VAL A 71 -1.79 -5.11 -13.03
N PRO A 72 -0.99 -5.48 -12.01
CA PRO A 72 0.33 -6.06 -12.24
C PRO A 72 0.29 -7.28 -13.16
N ALA A 73 1.01 -7.20 -14.27
CA ALA A 73 1.18 -8.32 -15.19
C ALA A 73 1.97 -9.43 -14.47
N ARG A 74 1.43 -10.65 -14.48
CA ARG A 74 2.05 -11.84 -13.86
C ARG A 74 2.38 -12.90 -14.89
N GLY A 75 3.32 -13.79 -14.54
CA GLY A 75 3.72 -14.94 -15.37
C GLY A 75 4.91 -14.65 -16.29
N ARG A 76 5.18 -15.60 -17.20
CA ARG A 76 6.29 -15.50 -18.16
C ARG A 76 6.11 -14.27 -19.06
N ASN A 77 7.22 -13.62 -19.41
CA ASN A 77 7.25 -12.45 -20.28
C ASN A 77 6.29 -11.32 -19.85
N ALA A 78 6.11 -11.12 -18.53
CA ALA A 78 5.23 -10.06 -18.02
C ALA A 78 5.65 -8.65 -18.47
N ALA A 79 6.96 -8.37 -18.52
CA ALA A 79 7.48 -7.07 -18.93
C ALA A 79 7.17 -6.74 -20.40
N SER A 80 7.29 -7.71 -21.32
CA SER A 80 7.00 -7.47 -22.73
C SER A 80 5.51 -7.36 -23.04
N ARG A 81 4.65 -7.78 -22.10
CA ARG A 81 3.19 -7.64 -22.19
C ARG A 81 2.69 -6.42 -21.43
N ALA A 82 3.57 -5.68 -20.78
CA ALA A 82 3.20 -4.49 -20.06
C ALA A 82 2.87 -3.37 -21.04
N GLU A 83 1.80 -2.65 -20.77
CA GLU A 83 1.42 -1.45 -21.53
C GLU A 83 1.86 -0.18 -20.78
N MET A 84 2.04 -0.28 -19.46
CA MET A 84 2.52 0.80 -18.61
C MET A 84 3.25 0.26 -17.37
N CYS A 85 3.79 1.15 -16.54
CA CYS A 85 4.38 0.81 -15.26
C CYS A 85 4.02 1.84 -14.17
N TRP A 86 4.13 1.44 -12.91
CA TRP A 86 3.94 2.38 -11.81
C TRP A 86 5.07 3.39 -11.75
N VAL A 87 4.71 4.65 -11.52
CA VAL A 87 5.63 5.71 -11.11
C VAL A 87 5.90 5.65 -9.61
N PRO A 88 7.07 6.07 -9.13
CA PRO A 88 7.35 6.13 -7.69
C PRO A 88 6.40 7.09 -6.98
N ILE A 89 5.86 6.66 -5.84
CA ILE A 89 5.15 7.55 -4.91
C ILE A 89 6.15 8.48 -4.22
N ALA A 90 7.24 7.92 -3.70
CA ALA A 90 8.37 8.66 -3.14
C ALA A 90 9.60 7.76 -3.05
N GLN A 91 10.76 8.33 -3.37
CA GLN A 91 12.04 7.65 -3.21
C GLN A 91 12.41 7.54 -1.72
N GLY A 92 13.08 6.46 -1.34
CA GLY A 92 13.61 6.27 0.02
C GLY A 92 12.57 5.92 1.10
N LEU A 93 11.30 5.71 0.75
CA LEU A 93 10.32 5.20 1.71
C LEU A 93 10.71 3.81 2.19
N THR A 94 10.74 3.63 3.51
CA THR A 94 10.95 2.34 4.16
C THR A 94 9.91 2.15 5.26
N PRO A 95 9.50 0.91 5.60
CA PRO A 95 8.58 0.68 6.71
C PRO A 95 9.13 1.22 8.04
N HIS A 96 10.45 1.12 8.24
CA HIS A 96 11.12 1.65 9.42
C HIS A 96 11.11 3.19 9.45
N GLY A 97 11.37 3.85 8.32
CA GLY A 97 11.26 5.30 8.20
C GLY A 97 9.85 5.80 8.49
N LEU A 98 8.82 5.12 7.96
CA LEU A 98 7.41 5.44 8.24
C LEU A 98 7.06 5.26 9.72
N ARG A 99 7.63 4.24 10.39
CA ARG A 99 7.49 4.06 11.84
C ARG A 99 8.12 5.22 12.64
N HIS A 100 9.28 5.72 12.20
CA HIS A 100 9.89 6.91 12.79
C HIS A 100 9.05 8.17 12.57
N THR A 101 8.50 8.36 11.37
CA THR A 101 7.56 9.46 11.09
C THR A 101 6.36 9.40 12.02
N ASN A 102 5.76 8.22 12.21
CA ASN A 102 4.64 8.06 13.16
C ASN A 102 5.04 8.44 14.59
N LYS A 103 6.26 8.10 15.03
CA LYS A 103 6.76 8.53 16.35
C LYS A 103 6.89 10.05 16.45
N LYS A 104 7.34 10.72 15.38
CA LYS A 104 7.41 12.20 15.33
C LYS A 104 6.02 12.83 15.38
N ILE A 105 5.07 12.34 14.58
CA ILE A 105 3.68 12.83 14.61
C ILE A 105 3.09 12.73 16.01
N MET A 106 3.27 11.59 16.69
CA MET A 106 2.81 11.44 18.08
C MET A 106 3.49 12.42 19.04
N ARG A 107 4.74 12.85 18.79
CA ARG A 107 5.45 13.87 19.59
C ARG A 107 4.82 15.24 19.37
N ASP A 108 4.52 15.60 18.13
CA ASP A 108 3.88 16.87 17.80
C ASP A 108 2.47 16.95 18.40
N LEU A 109 1.74 15.83 18.40
CA LEU A 109 0.45 15.68 19.08
C LEU A 109 0.56 15.59 20.62
N ARG A 110 1.77 15.76 21.19
CA ARG A 110 2.05 15.67 22.63
C ARG A 110 1.55 14.38 23.28
N THR A 111 1.59 13.27 22.54
CA THR A 111 1.19 11.96 23.07
C THR A 111 2.15 11.54 24.19
N PRO A 112 1.66 11.00 25.32
CA PRO A 112 2.55 10.56 26.40
C PRO A 112 3.52 9.46 25.94
N PRO A 113 4.80 9.48 26.36
CA PRO A 113 5.83 8.52 25.90
C PRO A 113 5.40 7.06 26.02
N LYS A 114 4.77 6.69 27.14
CA LYS A 114 4.27 5.34 27.36
C LYS A 114 3.26 4.88 26.30
N LEU A 115 2.34 5.75 25.89
CA LEU A 115 1.37 5.44 24.82
C LEU A 115 2.05 5.36 23.46
N MET A 116 3.08 6.16 23.21
CA MET A 116 3.89 6.03 21.98
C MET A 116 4.56 4.66 21.91
N ASP A 117 5.19 4.24 23.00
CA ASP A 117 5.91 2.98 23.07
C ASP A 117 4.96 1.79 22.98
N GLU A 118 3.80 1.83 23.64
CA GLU A 118 2.76 0.81 23.45
C GLU A 118 2.28 0.75 21.99
N ARG A 119 1.98 1.91 21.37
CA ARG A 119 1.53 1.98 19.96
C ARG A 119 2.57 1.44 19.00
N LEU A 120 3.85 1.62 19.31
CA LEU A 120 4.96 1.08 18.56
C LEU A 120 5.23 -0.39 18.92
N GLY A 121 4.72 -0.92 20.04
CA GLY A 121 5.06 -2.26 20.53
C GLY A 121 6.47 -2.33 21.11
N HIS A 122 6.98 -1.23 21.65
CA HIS A 122 8.17 -1.23 22.49
C HIS A 122 7.79 -1.66 23.91
N LEU A 123 8.64 -2.49 24.51
CA LEU A 123 8.50 -2.87 25.91
C LEU A 123 9.24 -1.85 26.78
N ASP A 124 8.60 -1.42 27.86
CA ASP A 124 9.18 -0.56 28.88
C ASP A 124 9.55 -1.40 30.11
N GLY A 125 10.85 -1.59 30.34
CA GLY A 125 11.38 -2.34 31.47
C GLY A 125 11.61 -1.51 32.74
N SER A 126 11.22 -0.23 32.74
CA SER A 126 11.42 0.68 33.88
C SER A 126 10.49 0.36 35.05
N VAL A 127 10.83 0.84 36.25
CA VAL A 127 9.94 0.74 37.43
C VAL A 127 8.68 1.59 37.23
N GLN A 128 8.82 2.73 36.58
CA GLN A 128 7.73 3.64 36.19
C GLN A 128 6.67 2.91 35.36
N ALA A 129 7.06 1.88 34.60
CA ALA A 129 6.13 1.05 33.84
C ALA A 129 5.02 0.42 34.70
N ARG A 130 5.23 0.23 36.01
CA ARG A 130 4.24 -0.31 36.94
C ARG A 130 3.17 0.70 37.36
N TYR A 131 3.46 2.00 37.27
CA TYR A 131 2.61 3.07 37.79
C TYR A 131 1.93 3.89 36.69
N ASP A 132 2.58 4.03 35.54
CA ASP A 132 1.99 4.76 34.43
C ASP A 132 0.93 3.90 33.73
N HIS A 133 -0.34 4.29 33.78
CA HIS A 133 -1.39 3.55 33.08
C HIS A 133 -1.87 4.32 31.86
N ILE A 134 -1.97 3.62 30.74
CA ILE A 134 -2.59 4.17 29.53
C ILE A 134 -4.10 4.19 29.74
N THR A 135 -4.66 5.39 29.81
CA THR A 135 -6.09 5.58 30.00
C THR A 135 -6.84 5.56 28.65
N PRO A 136 -8.14 5.24 28.65
CA PRO A 136 -8.98 5.38 27.45
C PRO A 136 -8.97 6.81 26.89
N GLY A 137 -8.92 7.83 27.75
CA GLY A 137 -8.85 9.23 27.33
C GLY A 137 -7.58 9.59 26.56
N MET A 138 -6.42 9.01 26.94
CA MET A 138 -5.17 9.19 26.18
C MET A 138 -5.29 8.57 24.79
N ARG A 139 -5.90 7.39 24.67
CA ARG A 139 -6.13 6.73 23.36
C ARG A 139 -7.07 7.54 22.47
N ARG A 140 -8.19 8.05 23.04
CA ARG A 140 -9.13 8.90 22.29
C ARG A 140 -8.43 10.13 21.72
N ARG A 141 -7.69 10.87 22.55
CA ARG A 141 -6.92 12.05 22.09
C ARG A 141 -5.90 11.73 21.01
N LEU A 142 -5.19 10.61 21.13
CA LEU A 142 -4.26 10.17 20.07
C LEU A 142 -5.01 9.86 18.77
N MET A 143 -6.15 9.17 18.84
CA MET A 143 -6.94 8.85 17.65
C MET A 143 -7.53 10.10 17.01
N GLU A 144 -8.08 11.02 17.79
CA GLU A 144 -8.57 12.33 17.33
C GLU A 144 -7.46 13.10 16.60
N GLY A 145 -6.28 13.26 17.21
CA GLY A 145 -5.16 13.96 16.58
C GLY A 145 -4.60 13.26 15.34
N LEU A 146 -4.56 11.93 15.30
CA LEU A 146 -4.16 11.19 14.10
C LEU A 146 -5.20 11.32 12.97
N THR A 147 -6.48 11.41 13.31
CA THR A 147 -7.55 11.70 12.35
C THR A 147 -7.38 13.10 11.77
N GLU A 148 -7.11 14.11 12.60
CA GLU A 148 -6.84 15.48 12.10
C GLU A 148 -5.64 15.54 11.14
N VAL A 149 -4.55 14.85 11.47
CA VAL A 149 -3.37 14.73 10.59
C VAL A 149 -3.72 14.05 9.26
N TRP A 150 -4.59 13.03 9.31
CA TRP A 150 -5.08 12.33 8.12
C TRP A 150 -5.94 13.24 7.23
N GLU A 151 -6.91 13.95 7.81
CA GLU A 151 -7.78 14.87 7.07
C GLU A 151 -6.99 16.02 6.45
N ALA A 152 -6.00 16.57 7.17
CA ALA A 152 -5.10 17.59 6.62
C ALA A 152 -4.29 17.06 5.41
N ALA A 153 -3.84 15.81 5.46
CA ALA A 153 -3.15 15.17 4.35
C ALA A 153 -4.08 14.93 3.15
N LEU A 154 -5.33 14.53 3.39
CA LEU A 154 -6.35 14.41 2.34
C LEU A 154 -6.67 15.76 1.70
N ALA A 155 -6.83 16.83 2.49
CA ALA A 155 -7.05 18.18 1.98
C ALA A 155 -5.87 18.64 1.09
N THR A 156 -4.63 18.39 1.54
CA THR A 156 -3.42 18.67 0.75
C THR A 156 -3.41 17.88 -0.56
N ARG A 157 -3.74 16.58 -0.51
CA ARG A 157 -3.82 15.74 -1.72
C ARG A 157 -4.94 16.20 -2.65
N ARG A 158 -6.08 16.64 -2.13
CA ARG A 158 -7.21 17.17 -2.91
C ARG A 158 -6.84 18.47 -3.63
N ALA A 159 -6.06 19.34 -2.99
CA ALA A 159 -5.55 20.57 -3.60
C ALA A 159 -4.61 20.30 -4.79
N MET A 160 -3.85 19.20 -4.76
CA MET A 160 -3.01 18.80 -5.90
C MET A 160 -3.85 18.26 -7.07
N CYS A 161 -4.85 17.42 -6.79
CA CYS A 161 -5.80 16.92 -7.78
C CYS A 161 -7.07 16.42 -7.08
N PRO A 162 -8.27 16.93 -7.42
CA PRO A 162 -9.49 16.64 -6.67
C PRO A 162 -10.04 15.23 -6.91
N THR A 163 -9.45 14.47 -7.84
CA THR A 163 -9.88 13.13 -8.20
C THR A 163 -8.72 12.16 -8.20
N SER A 164 -9.05 10.87 -8.28
CA SER A 164 -8.08 9.79 -8.36
C SER A 164 -8.60 8.68 -9.27
N PRO A 165 -7.74 8.05 -10.07
CA PRO A 165 -8.12 6.85 -10.81
C PRO A 165 -8.22 5.62 -9.90
N VAL A 166 -7.68 5.69 -8.67
CA VAL A 166 -7.86 4.68 -7.62
C VAL A 166 -9.16 4.96 -6.88
N ARG A 167 -10.17 4.08 -7.06
CA ARG A 167 -11.53 4.24 -6.53
C ARG A 167 -11.60 4.65 -5.06
N VAL A 168 -10.91 3.92 -4.16
CA VAL A 168 -10.95 4.22 -2.72
C VAL A 168 -10.41 5.62 -2.40
N LEU A 169 -9.37 6.07 -3.10
CA LEU A 169 -8.84 7.42 -2.92
C LEU A 169 -9.79 8.45 -3.55
N ASP A 170 -10.42 8.16 -4.69
CA ASP A 170 -11.40 9.06 -5.31
C ASP A 170 -12.61 9.30 -4.40
N GLU A 171 -13.13 8.24 -3.79
CA GLU A 171 -14.20 8.31 -2.80
C GLU A 171 -13.81 9.20 -1.61
N LEU A 172 -12.61 9.00 -1.05
CA LEU A 172 -12.08 9.84 0.04
C LEU A 172 -11.88 11.29 -0.38
N LEU A 173 -11.37 11.54 -1.59
CA LEU A 173 -11.14 12.91 -2.08
C LEU A 173 -12.44 13.65 -2.41
N ARG A 174 -13.52 12.93 -2.75
CA ARG A 174 -14.83 13.51 -3.06
C ARG A 174 -15.74 13.63 -1.85
N ALA A 175 -15.47 12.89 -0.78
CA ALA A 175 -16.23 12.98 0.45
C ALA A 175 -16.32 14.45 0.93
N PRO A 176 -17.47 14.86 1.52
CA PRO A 176 -17.53 16.14 2.21
C PRO A 176 -16.51 16.12 3.35
N GLN A 177 -15.68 17.15 3.43
CA GLN A 177 -14.78 17.31 4.56
C GLN A 177 -15.63 17.61 5.80
N GLY A 178 -15.42 16.82 6.86
CA GLY A 178 -16.07 17.00 8.15
C GLY A 178 -15.57 18.22 8.92
#